data_AF-A0A7S9DVG1-F1
#
_entry.id   AF-A0A7S9DVG1-F1
#
_cell.length_a   1.000
_cell.length_b   1.000
_cell.length_c   1.000
_cell.angle_alpha   90.00
_cell.angle_beta   90.00
_cell.angle_gamma   90.00
#
_symmetry.space_group_name_H-M   'P 1'
#
loop_
_entity.id
_entity.type
_entity.pdbx_description
1 polymer ?
#
loop_
_entity_poly.entity_id
_entity_poly.type
_entity_poly.pdbx_seq_one_letter_code
_entity_poly.pdbx_strand_id
1 'polypeptide(L)'
;MAAPAKLSAIFVTYKMKDALLERVAQFKAQFPDSQVIVADNSPLTYKKYAQLNSALQCFADTEYIDNSINSRFCAYNLACAKIKHDNVVFRTDDDKFDEAVLRALLEAHPVTDFAVTPHYFNNDYQMPVTWERPIEGVIFGTDFLKSLLPFTDEKGADWSLLKTAFDKKMPQFLNQPVLFKSAHGRVH
;
A
#
# COMPACT_ATOMS: atom_id res chain seq x y z
N MET A 1 21.12 -8.85 16.54
CA MET A 1 20.18 -7.92 15.90
C MET A 1 19.02 -8.75 15.38
N ALA A 2 17.78 -8.40 15.71
CA ALA A 2 16.62 -9.08 15.13
C ALA A 2 16.64 -8.88 13.60
N ALA A 3 16.21 -9.88 12.84
CA ALA A 3 16.04 -9.71 11.40
C ALA A 3 14.99 -8.61 11.15
N PRO A 4 15.17 -7.74 10.15
CA PRO A 4 14.20 -6.69 9.85
C PRO A 4 12.84 -7.30 9.53
N ALA A 5 11.77 -6.63 9.96
CA ALA A 5 10.41 -7.06 9.69
C ALA A 5 10.18 -7.20 8.17
N LYS A 6 9.68 -8.37 7.74
CA LYS A 6 9.29 -8.62 6.34
C LYS A 6 7.81 -8.33 6.17
N LEU A 7 7.45 -7.63 5.10
CA LEU A 7 6.05 -7.33 4.78
C LEU A 7 5.82 -7.37 3.27
N SER A 8 4.56 -7.45 2.85
CA SER A 8 4.15 -7.33 1.45
C SER A 8 3.65 -5.91 1.18
N ALA A 9 4.31 -5.17 0.29
CA ALA A 9 3.82 -3.87 -0.17
C ALA A 9 3.05 -4.02 -1.48
N ILE A 10 1.81 -3.53 -1.52
CA ILE A 10 0.97 -3.53 -2.70
C ILE A 10 0.95 -2.12 -3.31
N PHE A 11 1.44 -2.01 -4.53
CA PHE A 11 1.39 -0.80 -5.33
C PHE A 11 0.36 -0.97 -6.45
N VAL A 12 -0.56 -0.02 -6.58
CA VAL A 12 -1.40 0.10 -7.78
C VAL A 12 -1.00 1.35 -8.53
N THR A 13 -0.78 1.23 -9.84
CA THR A 13 -0.34 2.35 -10.68
C THR A 13 -1.24 2.58 -11.89
N TYR A 14 -1.28 3.82 -12.37
CA TYR A 14 -1.90 4.18 -13.65
C TYR A 14 -1.07 5.24 -14.39
N LYS A 15 -0.36 4.83 -15.44
CA LYS A 15 0.46 5.69 -16.31
C LYS A 15 1.59 6.47 -15.60
N MET A 16 2.12 5.96 -14.50
CA MET A 16 3.11 6.65 -13.66
C MET A 16 4.38 5.83 -13.42
N LYS A 17 4.94 5.21 -14.46
CA LYS A 17 6.11 4.32 -14.35
C LYS A 17 7.24 4.90 -13.49
N ASP A 18 7.70 6.10 -13.79
CA ASP A 18 8.91 6.64 -13.15
C ASP A 18 8.68 6.93 -11.67
N ALA A 19 7.53 7.52 -11.33
CA ALA A 19 7.14 7.78 -9.95
C ALA A 19 7.00 6.46 -9.17
N LEU A 20 6.34 5.45 -9.75
CA LEU A 20 6.23 4.12 -9.16
C LEU A 20 7.61 3.50 -8.88
N LEU A 21 8.52 3.51 -9.86
CA LEU A 21 9.87 2.93 -9.69
C LEU A 21 10.63 3.62 -8.56
N GLU A 22 10.48 4.95 -8.44
CA GLU A 22 11.05 5.71 -7.32
C GLU A 22 10.46 5.24 -5.97
N ARG A 23 9.13 5.07 -5.88
CA ARG A 23 8.48 4.58 -4.64
C ARG A 23 8.93 3.16 -4.28
N VAL A 24 9.03 2.27 -5.27
CA VAL A 24 9.51 0.90 -5.07
C VAL A 24 10.97 0.89 -4.59
N ALA A 25 11.83 1.73 -5.18
CA ALA A 25 13.22 1.86 -4.74
C ALA A 25 13.32 2.36 -3.29
N GLN A 26 12.53 3.38 -2.92
CA GLN A 26 12.47 3.90 -1.55
C GLN A 26 12.03 2.83 -0.55
N PHE A 27 11.00 2.05 -0.90
CA PHE A 27 10.55 0.92 -0.09
C PHE A 27 11.64 -0.15 0.07
N LYS A 28 12.25 -0.59 -1.04
CA LYS A 28 13.30 -1.62 -1.03
C LYS A 28 14.57 -1.19 -0.30
N ALA A 29 14.88 0.10 -0.24
CA ALA A 29 16.01 0.61 0.53
C ALA A 29 15.83 0.35 2.04
N GLN A 30 14.60 0.36 2.54
CA GLN A 30 14.29 0.08 3.95
C GLN A 30 13.95 -1.39 4.19
N PHE A 31 13.34 -2.04 3.19
CA PHE A 31 12.84 -3.41 3.25
C PHE A 31 13.39 -4.28 2.09
N PRO A 32 14.70 -4.60 2.08
CA PRO A 32 15.33 -5.29 0.96
C PRO A 32 14.78 -6.70 0.70
N ASP A 33 14.36 -7.40 1.76
CA ASP A 33 13.87 -8.79 1.70
C ASP A 33 12.33 -8.93 1.74
N SER A 34 11.61 -7.81 1.62
CA SER A 34 10.14 -7.75 1.64
C SER A 34 9.57 -7.86 0.24
N GLN A 35 8.46 -8.55 0.07
CA GLN A 35 7.75 -8.63 -1.20
C GLN A 35 7.19 -7.27 -1.66
N VAL A 36 7.34 -6.97 -2.94
CA VAL A 36 6.61 -5.89 -3.62
C VAL A 36 5.68 -6.50 -4.66
N ILE A 37 4.42 -6.09 -4.69
CA ILE A 37 3.43 -6.51 -5.68
C ILE A 37 2.95 -5.24 -6.38
N VAL A 38 3.19 -5.14 -7.69
CA VAL A 38 2.77 -4.02 -8.52
C VAL A 38 1.64 -4.48 -9.42
N ALA A 39 0.44 -3.92 -9.24
CA ALA A 39 -0.67 -4.08 -10.17
C ALA A 39 -0.80 -2.84 -11.07
N ASP A 40 -0.62 -3.04 -12.36
CA ASP A 40 -0.61 -1.97 -13.35
C ASP A 40 -1.97 -1.87 -14.04
N ASN A 41 -2.70 -0.80 -13.76
CA ASN A 41 -4.01 -0.50 -14.33
C ASN A 41 -3.94 0.32 -15.62
N SER A 42 -2.74 0.55 -16.15
CA SER A 42 -2.56 1.37 -17.34
C SER A 42 -3.15 0.68 -18.59
N PRO A 43 -3.58 1.46 -19.59
CA PRO A 43 -3.98 0.91 -20.89
C PRO A 43 -2.84 0.12 -21.54
N LEU A 44 -3.20 -0.91 -22.32
CA LEU A 44 -2.23 -1.77 -23.02
C LEU A 44 -1.21 -0.98 -23.86
N THR A 45 -1.65 0.11 -24.50
CA THR A 45 -0.76 0.99 -25.29
C THR A 45 0.35 1.61 -24.45
N TYR A 46 0.01 2.07 -23.23
CA TYR A 46 1.00 2.61 -22.30
C TYR A 46 1.94 1.51 -21.80
N LYS A 47 1.40 0.33 -21.44
CA LYS A 47 2.21 -0.80 -20.94
C LYS A 47 3.28 -1.25 -21.93
N LYS A 48 2.94 -1.31 -23.23
CA LYS A 48 3.87 -1.65 -24.31
C LYS A 48 5.04 -0.67 -24.42
N TYR A 49 4.76 0.63 -24.27
CA TYR A 49 5.76 1.68 -24.32
C TYR A 49 6.58 1.76 -23.03
N ALA A 50 5.93 1.76 -21.88
CA ALA A 50 6.55 1.94 -20.58
C ALA A 50 7.39 0.72 -20.18
N GLN A 51 7.00 -0.49 -20.57
CA GLN A 51 7.68 -1.74 -20.22
C GLN A 51 7.96 -1.85 -18.70
N LEU A 52 6.95 -1.50 -17.88
CA LEU A 52 7.09 -1.45 -16.43
C LEU A 52 7.52 -2.79 -15.83
N ASN A 53 6.98 -3.91 -16.32
CA ASN A 53 7.38 -5.24 -15.88
C ASN A 53 8.90 -5.47 -16.00
N SER A 54 9.48 -5.15 -17.17
CA SER A 54 10.92 -5.27 -17.40
C SER A 54 11.72 -4.35 -16.47
N ALA A 55 11.25 -3.13 -16.23
CA ALA A 55 11.92 -2.19 -15.32
C ALA A 55 11.90 -2.66 -13.85
N LEU A 56 10.87 -3.40 -13.42
CA LEU A 56 10.77 -3.92 -12.06
C LEU A 56 11.70 -5.11 -11.80
N GLN A 57 12.23 -5.76 -12.84
CA GLN A 57 13.12 -6.92 -12.70
C GLN A 57 14.44 -6.61 -11.97
N CYS A 58 14.81 -5.34 -11.84
CA CYS A 58 15.98 -4.94 -11.04
C CYS A 58 15.75 -5.04 -9.53
N PHE A 59 14.51 -5.16 -9.07
CA PHE A 59 14.17 -5.30 -7.66
C PHE A 59 13.86 -6.77 -7.32
N ALA A 60 14.64 -7.37 -6.42
CA ALA A 60 14.39 -8.73 -5.93
C ALA A 60 13.00 -8.87 -5.30
N ASP A 61 12.39 -10.06 -5.37
CA ASP A 61 11.04 -10.37 -4.83
C ASP A 61 9.99 -9.28 -5.16
N THR A 62 9.88 -8.98 -6.45
CA THR A 62 8.87 -8.08 -7.01
C THR A 62 8.00 -8.85 -7.99
N GLU A 63 6.68 -8.75 -7.84
CA GLU A 63 5.70 -9.38 -8.72
C GLU A 63 4.94 -8.30 -9.49
N TYR A 64 4.85 -8.46 -10.81
CA TYR A 64 4.06 -7.60 -11.69
C TYR A 64 2.75 -8.28 -12.07
N ILE A 65 1.64 -7.56 -11.92
CA ILE A 65 0.31 -7.99 -12.33
C ILE A 65 -0.17 -7.07 -13.44
N ASP A 66 -0.33 -7.65 -14.64
CA ASP A 66 -0.99 -6.98 -15.76
C ASP A 66 -2.51 -6.98 -15.54
N ASN A 67 -3.06 -5.85 -15.10
CA ASN A 67 -4.50 -5.71 -14.92
C ASN A 67 -5.14 -4.93 -16.08
N SER A 68 -6.03 -5.57 -16.83
CA SER A 68 -6.76 -4.93 -17.92
C SER A 68 -8.00 -4.16 -17.47
N ILE A 69 -8.45 -4.35 -16.22
CA ILE A 69 -9.66 -3.71 -15.68
C ILE A 69 -9.23 -2.40 -15.01
N ASN A 70 -9.76 -1.26 -15.48
CA ASN A 70 -9.48 0.04 -14.88
C ASN A 70 -10.26 0.26 -13.57
N SER A 71 -10.00 -0.61 -12.59
CA SER A 71 -10.50 -0.53 -11.23
C SER A 71 -9.34 -0.77 -10.28
N ARG A 72 -9.10 0.19 -9.38
CA ARG A 72 -8.10 0.07 -8.31
C ARG A 72 -8.42 -1.11 -7.39
N PHE A 73 -9.70 -1.38 -7.14
CA PHE A 73 -10.13 -2.43 -6.22
C PHE A 73 -10.02 -3.82 -6.83
N CYS A 74 -10.27 -3.96 -8.14
CA CYS A 74 -9.91 -5.17 -8.87
C CYS A 74 -8.40 -5.46 -8.77
N ALA A 75 -7.57 -4.42 -8.97
CA ALA A 75 -6.12 -4.52 -8.85
C ALA A 75 -5.67 -4.95 -7.43
N TYR A 76 -6.26 -4.35 -6.39
CA TYR A 76 -5.99 -4.75 -5.00
C TYR A 76 -6.41 -6.19 -4.73
N ASN A 77 -7.57 -6.65 -5.22
CA ASN A 77 -7.99 -8.04 -5.04
C ASN A 77 -6.99 -9.03 -5.69
N LEU A 78 -6.53 -8.73 -6.91
CA LEU A 78 -5.52 -9.53 -7.59
C LEU A 78 -4.19 -9.55 -6.83
N ALA A 79 -3.75 -8.40 -6.33
CA ALA A 79 -2.51 -8.29 -5.56
C ALA A 79 -2.62 -8.99 -4.20
N CYS A 80 -3.75 -8.88 -3.51
CA CYS A 80 -3.94 -9.51 -2.21
C CYS A 80 -3.89 -11.05 -2.29
N ALA A 81 -4.26 -11.64 -3.43
CA ALA A 81 -4.12 -13.08 -3.66
C ALA A 81 -2.65 -13.55 -3.71
N LYS A 82 -1.68 -12.64 -3.80
CA LYS A 82 -0.24 -12.93 -3.93
C LYS A 82 0.57 -12.63 -2.68
N ILE A 83 -0.04 -12.16 -1.60
CA ILE A 83 0.65 -11.80 -0.35
C ILE A 83 1.38 -13.03 0.22
N LYS A 84 2.66 -12.85 0.58
CA LYS A 84 3.52 -13.90 1.17
C LYS A 84 3.93 -13.64 2.62
N HIS A 85 3.86 -12.41 3.10
CA HIS A 85 4.35 -12.04 4.43
C HIS A 85 3.20 -11.82 5.43
N ASP A 86 3.54 -11.70 6.70
CA ASP A 86 2.58 -11.59 7.80
C ASP A 86 1.94 -10.20 7.90
N ASN A 87 2.62 -9.16 7.39
CA ASN A 87 2.10 -7.81 7.33
C ASN A 87 1.99 -7.28 5.90
N VAL A 88 1.03 -6.39 5.68
CA VAL A 88 0.70 -5.81 4.37
C VAL A 88 0.51 -4.32 4.50
N VAL A 89 1.03 -3.58 3.52
CA VAL A 89 0.78 -2.14 3.37
C VAL A 89 0.37 -1.81 1.94
N PHE A 90 -0.48 -0.80 1.81
CA PHE A 90 -0.91 -0.26 0.52
C PHE A 90 -0.13 1.00 0.18
N ARG A 91 0.27 1.13 -1.08
CA ARG A 91 1.02 2.25 -1.62
C ARG A 91 0.42 2.73 -2.93
N THR A 92 0.62 4.02 -3.20
CA THR A 92 0.32 4.63 -4.48
C THR A 92 1.59 5.21 -5.09
N ASP A 93 1.53 5.50 -6.39
CA ASP A 93 2.63 6.07 -7.16
C ASP A 93 2.77 7.59 -6.98
N ASP A 94 1.75 8.26 -6.45
CA ASP A 94 1.63 9.70 -6.33
C ASP A 94 1.79 10.27 -4.90
N ASP A 95 1.69 9.41 -3.88
CA ASP A 95 1.91 9.79 -2.48
C ASP A 95 3.36 9.55 -2.03
N LYS A 96 3.78 10.24 -0.97
CA LYS A 96 5.10 10.01 -0.34
C LYS A 96 4.97 9.23 0.95
N PHE A 97 5.97 8.39 1.21
CA PHE A 97 5.99 7.48 2.35
C PHE A 97 7.34 7.54 3.07
N ASP A 98 7.31 7.66 4.40
CA ASP A 98 8.50 7.49 5.24
C ASP A 98 8.65 6.03 5.65
N GLU A 99 9.31 5.27 4.79
CA GLU A 99 9.50 3.84 4.98
C GLU A 99 10.49 3.50 6.10
N ALA A 100 11.36 4.44 6.48
CA ALA A 100 12.27 4.28 7.60
C ALA A 100 11.48 4.35 8.92
N VAL A 101 10.54 5.29 9.02
CA VAL A 101 9.57 5.35 10.13
C VAL A 101 8.71 4.09 10.18
N LEU A 102 8.17 3.63 9.04
CA LEU A 102 7.40 2.37 9.01
C LEU A 102 8.22 1.21 9.59
N ARG A 103 9.47 1.08 9.18
CA ARG A 103 10.35 0.01 9.65
C ARG A 103 10.56 0.08 11.16
N ALA A 104 10.90 1.27 11.67
CA ALA A 104 11.09 1.47 13.11
C ALA A 104 9.82 1.13 13.90
N LEU A 105 8.64 1.50 13.38
CA LEU A 105 7.35 1.16 13.98
C LEU A 105 7.12 -0.36 14.02
N LEU A 106 7.35 -1.08 12.91
CA LEU A 106 7.17 -2.54 12.86
C LEU A 106 8.15 -3.30 13.76
N GLU A 107 9.39 -2.81 13.91
CA GLU A 107 10.38 -3.38 14.82
C GLU A 107 10.01 -3.17 16.30
N ALA A 108 9.44 -2.00 16.64
CA ALA A 108 9.02 -1.68 18.01
C ALA A 108 7.65 -2.26 18.38
N HIS A 109 6.78 -2.46 17.40
CA HIS A 109 5.37 -2.74 17.58
C HIS A 109 4.88 -3.82 16.62
N PRO A 110 4.97 -5.11 17.00
CA PRO A 110 4.45 -6.20 16.19
C PRO A 110 2.95 -6.05 15.94
N VAL A 111 2.53 -6.11 14.67
CA VAL A 111 1.13 -5.94 14.25
C VAL A 111 0.52 -7.30 13.93
N THR A 112 -0.53 -7.70 14.67
CA THR A 112 -1.24 -8.97 14.45
C THR A 112 -2.54 -8.81 13.65
N ASP A 113 -3.43 -7.91 14.10
CA ASP A 113 -4.71 -7.65 13.41
C ASP A 113 -4.53 -6.51 12.41
N PHE A 114 -4.47 -5.27 12.89
CA PHE A 114 -4.09 -4.11 12.10
C PHE A 114 -3.67 -2.93 12.99
N ALA A 115 -2.85 -2.05 12.43
CA ALA A 115 -2.40 -0.83 13.06
C ALA A 115 -2.62 0.36 12.13
N VAL A 116 -2.79 1.54 12.70
CA VAL A 116 -3.02 2.78 11.97
C VAL A 116 -1.99 3.82 12.37
N THR A 117 -1.54 4.60 11.39
CA THR A 117 -0.62 5.71 11.62
C THR A 117 -1.34 7.05 11.42
N PRO A 118 -0.88 8.13 12.06
CA PRO A 118 -1.14 9.48 11.62
C PRO A 118 -0.67 9.67 10.17
N HIS A 119 -1.11 10.74 9.52
CA HIS A 119 -0.67 11.10 8.18
C HIS A 119 -0.71 12.61 7.99
N TYR A 120 -0.02 13.09 6.95
CA TYR A 120 -0.19 14.46 6.48
C TYR A 120 -1.13 14.48 5.28
N PHE A 121 -2.03 15.46 5.22
CA PHE A 121 -2.82 15.79 4.04
C PHE A 121 -2.62 17.27 3.73
N ASN A 122 -2.06 17.60 2.57
CA ASN A 122 -1.68 18.99 2.22
C ASN A 122 -0.80 19.68 3.29
N ASN A 123 0.15 18.94 3.88
CA ASN A 123 1.00 19.36 5.00
C ASN A 123 0.28 19.58 6.34
N ASP A 124 -1.03 19.35 6.42
CA ASP A 124 -1.77 19.36 7.67
C ASP A 124 -1.69 17.99 8.33
N TYR A 125 -1.25 17.95 9.59
CA TYR A 125 -1.16 16.71 10.37
C TYR A 125 -2.55 16.21 10.75
N GLN A 126 -2.85 14.97 10.39
CA GLN A 126 -4.11 14.28 10.62
C GLN A 126 -3.89 13.09 11.57
N MET A 127 -4.66 13.05 12.65
CA MET A 127 -4.67 11.94 13.60
C MET A 127 -6.11 11.43 13.80
N PRO A 128 -6.73 10.85 12.76
CA PRO A 128 -8.08 10.32 12.89
C PRO A 128 -8.11 9.21 13.95
N VAL A 129 -9.22 9.12 14.69
CA VAL A 129 -9.48 8.04 15.66
C VAL A 129 -10.48 7.02 15.13
N THR A 130 -11.08 7.28 13.96
CA THR A 130 -12.12 6.46 13.32
C THR A 130 -11.58 5.76 12.07
N TRP A 131 -12.42 4.96 11.41
CA TRP A 131 -12.12 4.35 10.10
C TRP A 131 -11.91 5.38 8.99
N GLU A 132 -12.19 6.66 9.25
CA GLU A 132 -12.10 7.72 8.27
C GLU A 132 -10.65 8.14 7.99
N ARG A 133 -9.94 7.30 7.22
CA ARG A 133 -8.52 7.49 6.91
C ARG A 133 -8.14 6.85 5.57
N PRO A 134 -7.04 7.27 4.94
CA PRO A 134 -6.49 6.59 3.78
C PRO A 134 -6.04 5.17 4.14
N ILE A 135 -6.33 4.19 3.28
CA ILE A 135 -5.88 2.80 3.47
C ILE A 135 -4.35 2.69 3.45
N GLU A 136 -3.68 3.62 2.78
CA GLU A 136 -2.22 3.69 2.69
C GLU A 136 -1.55 4.04 4.03
N GLY A 137 -2.31 4.59 4.99
CA GLY A 137 -1.89 4.83 6.37
C GLY A 137 -2.18 3.68 7.33
N VAL A 138 -2.49 2.49 6.79
CA VAL A 138 -2.86 1.30 7.58
C VAL A 138 -1.89 0.16 7.30
N ILE A 139 -1.49 -0.52 8.37
CA ILE A 139 -0.69 -1.74 8.35
C ILE A 139 -1.62 -2.87 8.73
N PHE A 140 -1.80 -3.85 7.85
CA PHE A 140 -2.64 -5.01 8.16
C PHE A 140 -1.78 -6.23 8.51
N GLY A 141 -2.26 -7.04 9.45
CA GLY A 141 -1.92 -8.45 9.48
C GLY A 141 -2.61 -9.18 8.33
N THR A 142 -1.89 -10.07 7.67
CA THR A 142 -2.33 -10.73 6.44
C THR A 142 -3.61 -11.55 6.64
N ASP A 143 -3.70 -12.33 7.72
CA ASP A 143 -4.88 -13.15 7.99
C ASP A 143 -6.09 -12.29 8.34
N PHE A 144 -5.88 -11.18 9.06
CA PHE A 144 -6.94 -10.23 9.35
C PHE A 144 -7.42 -9.56 8.06
N LEU A 145 -6.52 -9.07 7.20
CA LEU A 145 -6.87 -8.52 5.89
C LEU A 145 -7.68 -9.51 5.05
N LYS A 146 -7.24 -10.78 4.96
CA LYS A 146 -7.97 -11.83 4.24
C LYS A 146 -9.39 -12.04 4.76
N SER A 147 -9.65 -11.81 6.04
CA SER A 147 -11.00 -11.88 6.63
C SER A 147 -11.93 -10.69 6.29
N LEU A 148 -11.37 -9.64 5.68
CA LEU A 148 -12.08 -8.43 5.23
C LEU A 148 -12.30 -8.42 3.71
N LEU A 149 -11.47 -9.17 2.98
CA LEU A 149 -11.50 -9.27 1.53
C LEU A 149 -12.69 -10.14 1.04
N PRO A 150 -13.13 -9.96 -0.22
CA PRO A 150 -12.58 -9.05 -1.24
C PRO A 150 -13.03 -7.59 -1.06
N PHE A 151 -12.27 -6.66 -1.66
CA PHE A 151 -12.78 -5.31 -1.92
C PHE A 151 -13.98 -5.37 -2.87
N THR A 152 -15.03 -4.60 -2.59
CA THR A 152 -16.10 -4.37 -3.55
C THR A 152 -15.59 -3.53 -4.72
N ASP A 153 -16.15 -3.70 -5.92
CA ASP A 153 -15.78 -2.91 -7.09
C ASP A 153 -16.60 -1.61 -7.17
N GLU A 154 -16.61 -0.86 -6.07
CA GLU A 154 -17.40 0.36 -5.92
C GLU A 154 -16.55 1.52 -5.40
N LYS A 155 -16.94 2.76 -5.71
CA LYS A 155 -16.27 3.94 -5.14
C LYS A 155 -16.38 3.90 -3.61
N GLY A 156 -15.25 4.06 -2.92
CA GLY A 156 -15.21 4.00 -1.46
C GLY A 156 -15.12 2.58 -0.88
N ALA A 157 -14.76 1.56 -1.68
CA ALA A 157 -14.55 0.21 -1.17
C ALA A 157 -13.41 0.11 -0.13
N ASP A 158 -12.40 0.98 -0.21
CA ASP A 158 -11.40 1.17 0.83
C ASP A 158 -12.03 1.66 2.14
N TRP A 159 -12.88 2.68 2.11
CA TRP A 159 -13.60 3.16 3.29
C TRP A 159 -14.52 2.09 3.88
N SER A 160 -15.20 1.31 3.04
CA SER A 160 -16.07 0.22 3.47
C SER A 160 -15.29 -0.92 4.13
N LEU A 161 -14.12 -1.26 3.59
CA LEU A 161 -13.21 -2.24 4.19
C LEU A 161 -12.68 -1.74 5.55
N LEU A 162 -12.27 -0.47 5.63
CA LEU A 162 -11.79 0.12 6.89
C LEU A 162 -12.88 0.20 7.94
N LYS A 163 -14.11 0.58 7.57
CA LYS A 163 -15.24 0.55 8.48
C LYS A 163 -15.46 -0.86 9.04
N THR A 164 -15.44 -1.87 8.19
CA THR A 164 -15.57 -3.28 8.60
C THR A 164 -14.41 -3.71 9.50
N ALA A 165 -13.19 -3.26 9.24
CA ALA A 165 -12.03 -3.54 10.09
C ALA A 165 -12.21 -2.99 11.51
N PHE A 166 -12.61 -1.71 11.63
CA PHE A 166 -12.88 -1.05 12.91
C PHE A 166 -14.08 -1.66 13.65
N ASP A 167 -15.10 -2.11 12.92
CA ASP A 167 -16.26 -2.80 13.51
C ASP A 167 -15.86 -4.18 14.09
N LYS A 168 -14.85 -4.85 13.52
CA LYS A 168 -14.38 -6.16 13.97
C LYS A 168 -13.36 -6.09 15.10
N LYS A 169 -12.45 -5.10 15.08
CA LYS A 169 -11.29 -5.03 15.97
C LYS A 169 -10.90 -3.57 16.24
N MET A 170 -10.43 -3.31 17.46
CA MET A 170 -9.79 -2.02 17.77
C MET A 170 -8.39 -2.00 17.15
N PRO A 171 -8.03 -0.99 16.34
CA PRO A 171 -6.69 -0.90 15.79
C PRO A 171 -5.67 -0.61 16.88
N GLN A 172 -4.43 -1.00 16.63
CA GLN A 172 -3.30 -0.40 17.30
C GLN A 172 -3.06 1.02 16.73
N PHE A 173 -3.07 2.03 17.59
CA PHE A 173 -2.72 3.40 17.22
C PHE A 173 -1.22 3.61 17.39
N LEU A 174 -0.53 3.85 16.27
CA LEU A 174 0.88 4.24 16.26
C LEU A 174 0.97 5.77 16.27
N ASN A 175 2.12 6.32 16.65
CA ASN A 175 2.24 7.76 16.95
C ASN A 175 3.12 8.54 15.96
N GLN A 176 3.64 7.90 14.91
CA GLN A 176 4.46 8.54 13.89
C GLN A 176 3.80 8.48 12.52
N PRO A 177 3.81 9.59 11.74
CA PRO A 177 3.23 9.62 10.42
C PRO A 177 4.11 8.88 9.42
N VAL A 178 3.51 8.00 8.63
CA VAL A 178 4.18 7.32 7.50
C VAL A 178 3.77 7.94 6.16
N LEU A 179 2.51 8.36 6.02
CA LEU A 179 1.94 8.85 4.77
C LEU A 179 1.96 10.37 4.69
N PHE A 180 2.42 10.89 3.55
CA PHE A 180 2.33 12.30 3.15
C PHE A 180 1.51 12.39 1.86
N LYS A 181 0.22 12.67 2.04
CA LYS A 181 -0.77 12.70 0.97
C LYS A 181 -0.92 14.11 0.39
N SER A 182 -0.94 14.19 -0.92
CA SER A 182 -1.29 15.43 -1.64
C SER A 182 -2.77 15.41 -2.00
N ALA A 183 -3.41 16.59 -2.06
CA ALA A 183 -4.78 16.66 -2.57
C ALA A 183 -4.83 16.21 -4.04
N HIS A 184 -5.71 15.24 -4.29
CA HIS A 184 -6.01 14.77 -5.64
C HIS A 184 -6.89 15.78 -6.36
N GLY A 185 -6.26 16.78 -6.95
CA GLY A 185 -6.82 17.58 -8.03
C GLY A 185 -6.02 17.28 -9.28
N ARG A 186 -6.54 16.46 -10.18
CA ARG A 186 -6.10 16.54 -11.58
C ARG A 186 -6.46 17.96 -12.01
N VAL A 187 -5.49 18.86 -12.02
CA VAL A 187 -5.63 20.12 -12.73
C VAL A 187 -5.79 19.72 -14.19
N HIS A 188 -7.04 19.71 -14.64
CA HIS A 188 -7.39 19.55 -16.05
C HIS A 188 -6.89 20.75 -16.83
#